data_AF-A0A538DX64-F1
#
_entry.id   AF-A0A538DX64-F1
#
_cell.length_a   1.000
_cell.length_b   1.000
_cell.length_c   1.000
_cell.angle_alpha   90.00
_cell.angle_beta   90.00
_cell.angle_gamma   90.00
#
_symmetry.space_group_name_H-M   'P 1'
#
loop_
_entity.id
_entity.type
_entity.pdbx_description
1 polymer ?
#
loop_
_entity_poly.entity_id
_entity_poly.type
_entity_poly.pdbx_seq_one_letter_code
_entity_poly.pdbx_strand_id
1 'polypeptide(L)'
;MGQGRGELHETPDQGASFAPLVKSTARAASTDEIPSVLAEAWRRARTPPSGPVYVEVPFDVLHAPAEVDVGDLDGAREPGALPAPAELDRASALLARAERPLLVAGGGTVRSGAGPEL
;
A
#
# COMPACT_ATOMS: atom_id res chain seq x y z
N MET A 1 19.57 -13.42 3.68
CA MET A 1 18.35 -13.98 4.32
C MET A 1 17.62 -14.91 3.36
N GLY A 2 17.14 -16.06 3.83
CA GLY A 2 16.35 -17.04 3.05
C GLY A 2 17.18 -17.94 2.12
N GLN A 3 18.48 -18.06 2.36
CA GLN A 3 19.42 -18.88 1.57
C GLN A 3 19.64 -20.27 2.20
N GLY A 4 19.07 -20.52 3.38
CA GLY A 4 19.17 -21.79 4.10
C GLY A 4 20.57 -22.02 4.69
N ARG A 5 21.28 -20.95 5.07
CA ARG A 5 22.64 -21.00 5.61
C ARG A 5 22.70 -21.20 7.12
N GLY A 6 21.56 -21.14 7.81
CA GLY A 6 21.44 -21.32 9.25
C GLY A 6 21.92 -20.11 10.04
N GLU A 7 21.86 -18.91 9.46
CA GLU A 7 22.30 -17.69 10.14
C GLU A 7 21.32 -17.28 11.25
N LEU A 8 21.84 -16.62 12.28
CA LEU A 8 21.02 -16.09 13.37
C LEU A 8 20.04 -15.05 12.78
N HIS A 9 18.74 -15.25 13.04
CA HIS A 9 17.60 -14.51 12.46
C HIS A 9 17.16 -14.92 11.04
N GLU A 10 17.81 -15.89 10.41
CA GLU A 10 17.36 -16.40 9.12
C GLU A 10 15.97 -17.04 9.25
N THR A 11 15.10 -16.72 8.29
CA THR A 11 13.75 -17.28 8.16
C THR A 11 13.64 -17.86 6.75
N PRO A 12 13.04 -19.05 6.55
CA PRO A 12 12.98 -19.67 5.23
C PRO A 12 12.33 -18.80 4.16
N ASP A 13 11.24 -18.12 4.51
CA ASP A 13 10.56 -17.14 3.67
C ASP A 13 9.89 -16.07 4.54
N GLN A 14 10.56 -14.92 4.67
CA GLN A 14 10.00 -13.79 5.42
C GLN A 14 8.79 -13.19 4.69
N GLY A 15 8.87 -13.04 3.37
CA GLY A 15 7.76 -12.53 2.58
C GLY A 15 6.47 -13.32 2.79
N ALA A 16 6.54 -14.66 2.70
CA ALA A 16 5.37 -15.52 2.93
C ALA A 16 4.82 -15.40 4.36
N SER A 17 5.68 -15.16 5.35
CA SER A 17 5.26 -14.97 6.76
C SER A 17 4.43 -13.69 6.95
N PHE A 18 4.72 -12.63 6.19
CA PHE A 18 4.00 -11.35 6.25
C PHE A 18 2.84 -11.25 5.26
N ALA A 19 2.82 -12.07 4.20
CA ALA A 19 1.79 -12.04 3.16
C ALA A 19 0.33 -11.96 3.64
N PRO A 20 -0.12 -12.66 4.72
CA PRO A 20 -1.51 -12.55 5.18
C PRO A 20 -1.83 -11.24 5.93
N LEU A 21 -0.83 -10.44 6.28
CA LEU A 21 -0.96 -9.23 7.11
C LEU A 21 -0.85 -7.94 6.31
N VAL A 22 -0.29 -8.00 5.11
CA VAL A 22 0.08 -6.82 4.30
C VAL A 22 -0.56 -6.88 2.92
N LYS A 23 -0.73 -5.71 2.29
CA LYS A 23 -1.28 -5.63 0.94
C LYS A 23 -0.34 -6.18 -0.12
N SER A 24 0.97 -6.04 0.10
CA SER A 24 1.99 -6.54 -0.79
C SER A 24 3.28 -6.81 -0.06
N THR A 25 4.01 -7.79 -0.55
CA THR A 25 5.40 -8.06 -0.21
C THR A 25 6.27 -7.71 -1.42
N ALA A 26 7.46 -7.19 -1.17
CA ALA A 26 8.48 -6.95 -2.18
C ALA A 26 9.85 -7.25 -1.58
N ARG A 27 10.85 -7.51 -2.42
CA ARG A 27 12.23 -7.75 -2.01
C ARG A 27 13.17 -6.99 -2.94
N ALA A 28 14.11 -6.24 -2.38
CA ALA A 28 15.20 -5.65 -3.15
C ALA A 28 16.34 -6.68 -3.27
N ALA A 29 16.68 -7.10 -4.49
CA ALA A 29 17.70 -8.11 -4.72
C ALA A 29 19.12 -7.52 -4.87
N SER A 30 19.22 -6.21 -5.05
CA SER A 30 20.47 -5.45 -5.18
C SER A 30 20.34 -4.07 -4.54
N THR A 31 21.47 -3.40 -4.30
CA THR A 31 21.51 -2.06 -3.72
C THR A 31 20.81 -1.03 -4.59
N ASP A 32 20.94 -1.16 -5.91
CA ASP A 32 20.38 -0.23 -6.90
C ASP A 32 18.86 -0.32 -7.00
N GLU A 33 18.27 -1.45 -6.59
CA GLU A 33 16.82 -1.64 -6.56
C GLU A 33 16.15 -1.02 -5.34
N ILE A 34 16.90 -0.79 -4.25
CA ILE A 34 16.32 -0.32 -2.98
C ILE A 34 15.46 0.94 -3.17
N PRO A 35 15.91 2.00 -3.86
CA PRO A 35 15.11 3.22 -4.02
C PRO A 35 13.78 2.97 -4.74
N SER A 36 13.80 2.24 -5.86
CA SER A 36 12.61 2.02 -6.68
C SER A 36 11.61 1.08 -5.99
N VAL A 37 12.08 0.04 -5.31
CA VAL A 37 11.25 -0.87 -4.53
C VAL A 37 10.58 -0.14 -3.37
N LEU A 38 11.30 0.75 -2.68
CA LEU A 38 10.73 1.56 -1.60
C LEU A 38 9.69 2.56 -2.13
N ALA A 39 9.96 3.23 -3.25
CA ALA A 39 9.01 4.16 -3.86
C ALA A 39 7.71 3.46 -4.27
N GLU A 40 7.80 2.28 -4.89
CA GLU A 40 6.63 1.48 -5.26
C GLU A 40 5.89 0.95 -4.02
N ALA A 41 6.61 0.49 -3.00
CA ALA A 41 5.99 0.07 -1.75
C ALA A 41 5.24 1.23 -1.08
N TRP A 42 5.80 2.44 -1.09
CA TRP A 42 5.16 3.64 -0.57
C TRP A 42 3.91 4.04 -1.37
N ARG A 43 4.00 4.03 -2.70
CA ARG A 43 2.86 4.24 -3.61
C ARG A 43 1.73 3.28 -3.27
N ARG A 44 2.04 1.97 -3.19
CA ARG A 44 1.09 0.94 -2.80
C ARG A 44 0.50 1.20 -1.45
N ALA A 45 1.29 1.46 -0.41
CA ALA A 45 0.77 1.69 0.95
C ALA A 45 -0.30 2.80 0.99
N ARG A 46 -0.14 3.84 0.17
CA ARG A 46 -1.03 5.00 0.11
C ARG A 46 -2.23 4.84 -0.82
N THR A 47 -2.13 4.06 -1.90
CA THR A 47 -3.23 3.81 -2.83
C THR A 47 -4.40 3.09 -2.16
N PRO A 48 -5.65 3.59 -2.25
CA PRO A 48 -6.83 2.93 -1.69
C PRO A 48 -7.09 1.50 -2.23
N PRO A 49 -7.54 0.56 -1.39
CA PRO A 49 -7.58 0.64 0.07
C PRO A 49 -6.15 0.75 0.63
N SER A 50 -5.89 1.83 1.38
CA SER A 50 -4.59 2.11 1.97
C SER A 50 -4.32 1.10 3.09
N GLY A 51 -3.08 0.69 3.26
CA GLY A 51 -2.74 -0.36 4.20
C GLY A 51 -1.25 -0.69 4.21
N PRO A 52 -0.83 -1.55 5.15
CA PRO A 52 0.57 -1.89 5.32
C PRO A 52 1.12 -2.65 4.11
N VAL A 53 2.42 -2.48 3.87
CA VAL A 53 3.23 -3.21 2.88
C VAL A 53 4.48 -3.73 3.58
N TYR A 54 5.07 -4.78 3.03
CA TYR A 54 6.33 -5.35 3.52
C TYR A 54 7.40 -5.26 2.44
N VAL A 55 8.57 -4.74 2.78
CA VAL A 55 9.75 -4.73 1.92
C VAL A 55 10.88 -5.46 2.63
N GLU A 56 11.34 -6.54 2.02
CA GLU A 56 12.54 -7.25 2.46
C GLU A 56 13.77 -6.65 1.80
N VAL A 57 14.77 -6.30 2.60
CA VAL A 57 16.11 -5.98 2.11
C VAL A 57 17.08 -6.98 2.74
N PRO A 58 17.67 -7.91 1.96
CA PRO A 58 18.63 -8.86 2.48
C PRO A 58 19.80 -8.15 3.15
N PHE A 59 20.28 -8.70 4.27
CA PHE A 59 21.33 -8.07 5.08
C PHE A 59 22.61 -7.78 4.27
N ASP A 60 23.01 -8.73 3.43
CA ASP A 60 24.15 -8.64 2.51
C ASP A 60 23.97 -7.52 1.47
N VAL A 61 22.75 -7.34 0.96
CA VAL A 61 22.41 -6.23 0.06
C VAL A 61 22.44 -4.91 0.82
N LEU A 62 21.85 -4.83 2.01
CA LEU A 62 21.80 -3.61 2.81
C LEU A 62 23.19 -3.11 3.26
N HIS A 63 24.14 -4.03 3.49
CA HIS A 63 25.50 -3.71 3.95
C HIS A 63 26.53 -3.58 2.83
N ALA A 64 26.15 -3.86 1.58
CA ALA A 64 27.06 -3.75 0.46
C ALA A 64 27.44 -2.27 0.21
N PRO A 65 28.72 -1.94 -0.01
CA PRO A 65 29.11 -0.61 -0.48
C PRO A 65 28.45 -0.32 -1.83
N ALA A 66 27.79 0.82 -1.95
CA ALA A 66 27.16 1.23 -3.20
C ALA A 66 27.15 2.75 -3.34
N GLU A 67 27.33 3.21 -4.58
CA GLU A 67 26.99 4.57 -5.00
C GLU A 67 25.69 4.48 -5.79
N VAL A 68 24.58 4.84 -5.15
CA VAL A 68 23.23 4.71 -5.74
C VAL A 68 22.68 6.10 -6.04
N ASP A 69 22.30 6.32 -7.29
CA ASP A 69 21.47 7.47 -7.65
C ASP A 69 20.01 7.18 -7.27
N VAL A 70 19.50 7.94 -6.31
CA VAL A 70 18.14 7.78 -5.80
C VAL A 70 17.11 8.38 -6.77
N GLY A 71 17.52 9.28 -7.67
CA GLY A 71 16.62 9.97 -8.58
C GLY A 71 15.47 10.71 -7.87
N ASP A 72 14.41 11.02 -8.63
CA ASP A 72 13.15 11.52 -8.07
C ASP A 72 12.22 10.35 -7.74
N LEU A 73 11.97 10.14 -6.44
CA LEU A 73 11.08 9.09 -5.97
C LEU A 73 9.67 9.65 -5.85
N ASP A 74 8.91 9.60 -6.95
CA ASP A 74 7.49 9.96 -6.89
C ASP A 74 6.69 8.88 -6.15
N GLY A 75 6.31 9.22 -4.93
CA GLY A 75 5.47 8.44 -4.03
C GLY A 75 4.00 8.88 -4.04
N ALA A 76 3.55 9.63 -5.04
CA ALA A 76 2.15 10.01 -5.21
C ALA A 76 1.26 8.76 -5.25
N ARG A 77 0.16 8.79 -4.50
CA ARG A 77 -0.83 7.72 -4.58
C ARG A 77 -1.52 7.78 -5.94
N GLU A 78 -1.92 6.63 -6.47
CA GLU A 78 -2.83 6.61 -7.61
C GLU A 78 -4.16 7.30 -7.22
N PRO A 79 -4.73 8.15 -8.09
CA PRO A 79 -6.05 8.70 -7.87
C PRO A 79 -7.05 7.55 -7.72
N GLY A 80 -7.94 7.64 -6.73
CA GLY A 80 -9.05 6.70 -6.64
C GLY A 80 -9.97 6.85 -7.86
N ALA A 81 -10.49 5.73 -8.36
CA ALA A 81 -11.54 5.78 -9.38
C ALA A 81 -12.78 6.48 -8.82
N LEU A 82 -13.29 7.45 -9.56
CA LEU A 82 -14.60 8.03 -9.26
C LEU A 82 -15.69 7.05 -9.72
N PRO A 83 -16.81 6.93 -8.98
CA PRO A 83 -17.97 6.17 -9.46
C PRO A 83 -18.46 6.70 -10.80
N ALA A 84 -19.06 5.84 -11.61
CA ALA A 84 -19.66 6.31 -12.87
C ALA A 84 -20.81 7.29 -12.56
N PRO A 85 -21.05 8.33 -13.38
CA PRO A 85 -22.11 9.31 -13.13
C PRO A 85 -23.49 8.66 -12.89
N ALA A 86 -23.82 7.62 -13.64
CA ALA A 86 -25.06 6.87 -13.49
C ALA A 86 -25.19 6.16 -12.12
N GLU A 87 -24.09 5.76 -11.49
CA GLU A 87 -24.10 5.18 -10.15
C GLU A 87 -24.36 6.24 -9.08
N LEU A 88 -23.81 7.45 -9.26
CA LEU A 88 -24.09 8.59 -8.40
C LEU A 88 -25.55 9.04 -8.50
N ASP A 89 -26.09 9.12 -9.72
CA ASP A 89 -27.51 9.45 -9.96
C ASP A 89 -28.44 8.43 -9.29
N ARG A 90 -28.11 7.14 -9.41
CA ARG A 90 -28.86 6.07 -8.77
C ARG A 90 -28.82 6.17 -7.25
N ALA A 91 -27.65 6.41 -6.66
CA ALA A 91 -27.50 6.57 -5.22
C ALA A 91 -28.29 7.78 -4.70
N SER A 92 -28.21 8.92 -5.39
CA SER A 92 -28.96 10.13 -5.07
C SER A 92 -30.47 9.91 -5.13
N ALA A 93 -30.97 9.24 -6.18
CA ALA A 93 -32.40 8.94 -6.33
C ALA A 93 -32.93 7.99 -5.23
N LEU A 94 -32.12 7.02 -4.79
CA LEU A 94 -32.48 6.13 -3.68
C LEU A 94 -32.55 6.89 -2.36
N LEU A 95 -31.56 7.74 -2.08
CA LEU A 95 -31.53 8.57 -0.86
C LEU A 95 -32.69 9.57 -0.82
N ALA A 96 -33.03 10.20 -1.95
CA ALA A 96 -34.12 11.17 -2.04
C ALA A 96 -35.52 10.58 -1.79
N ARG A 97 -35.71 9.28 -2.04
CA ARG A 97 -36.98 8.57 -1.84
C ARG A 97 -37.08 7.85 -0.50
N ALA A 98 -35.99 7.81 0.28
CA ALA A 98 -35.97 7.10 1.54
C ALA A 98 -36.73 7.89 2.61
N GLU A 99 -37.69 7.25 3.28
CA GLU A 99 -38.46 7.88 4.37
C GLU A 99 -37.63 8.03 5.65
N ARG A 100 -36.68 7.10 5.89
CA ARG A 100 -35.83 7.06 7.09
C ARG A 100 -34.41 6.58 6.74
N PRO A 101 -33.60 7.36 5.99
CA PRO A 101 -32.27 6.94 5.58
C PRO A 101 -31.31 6.83 6.77
N LEU A 102 -30.38 5.86 6.68
CA LEU A 102 -29.24 5.71 7.58
C LEU A 102 -27.97 5.60 6.74
N LEU A 103 -26.99 6.44 7.04
CA LEU A 103 -25.65 6.35 6.47
C LEU A 103 -24.70 5.74 7.49
N VAL A 104 -24.05 4.63 7.14
CA VAL A 104 -23.00 4.01 7.95
C VAL A 104 -21.65 4.35 7.31
N ALA A 105 -20.99 5.36 7.85
CA ALA A 105 -19.68 5.81 7.39
C ALA A 105 -18.54 5.11 8.14
N GLY A 106 -17.72 4.36 7.41
CA GLY A 106 -16.59 3.64 7.97
C GLY A 106 -15.27 4.42 7.95
N GLY A 107 -14.17 3.74 8.29
CA GLY A 107 -12.83 4.35 8.31
C GLY A 107 -12.34 4.91 6.97
N GLY A 108 -13.00 4.56 5.85
CA GLY A 108 -12.75 5.17 4.54
C GLY A 108 -13.01 6.69 4.54
N THR A 109 -14.11 7.13 5.15
CA THR A 109 -14.47 8.56 5.26
C THR A 109 -13.43 9.33 6.07
N VAL A 110 -12.96 8.75 7.18
CA VAL A 110 -11.92 9.37 8.02
C VAL A 110 -10.62 9.53 7.23
N ARG A 111 -10.19 8.47 6.52
CA ARG A 111 -8.95 8.50 5.72
C ARG A 111 -9.01 9.43 4.51
N SER A 112 -10.19 9.67 3.94
CA SER A 112 -10.37 10.62 2.85
C SER A 112 -10.53 12.06 3.33
N GLY A 113 -10.74 12.28 4.63
CA GLY A 113 -11.08 13.59 5.17
C GLY A 113 -12.52 14.01 4.86
N ALA A 114 -13.36 13.11 4.37
CA ALA A 114 -14.73 13.41 3.90
C ALA A 114 -15.76 13.51 5.03
N GLY A 115 -15.30 13.77 6.26
CA GLY A 115 -16.15 13.87 7.44
C GLY A 115 -17.11 15.06 7.40
N PRO A 116 -16.66 16.27 7.01
CA PRO A 116 -17.51 17.45 6.87
C PRO A 116 -18.61 17.36 5.79
N GLU A 117 -18.48 16.44 4.83
CA GLU A 117 -19.40 16.26 3.70
C GLU A 117 -20.53 15.25 3.96
N LEU A 118 -20.52 14.56 5.11
CA LEU A 118 -21.57 13.65 5.55
C LEU A 118 -22.62 14.33 6.43
#